data_AF-A0A9X7M332-F1
#
_entry.id   AF-A0A9X7M332-F1
#
_cell.length_a   1.000
_cell.length_b   1.000
_cell.length_c   1.000
_cell.angle_alpha   90.00
_cell.angle_beta   90.00
_cell.angle_gamma   90.00
#
_symmetry.space_group_name_H-M   'P 1'
#
loop_
_entity.id
_entity.type
_entity.pdbx_description
1 polymer ?
#
loop_
_entity_poly.entity_id
_entity_poly.type
_entity_poly.pdbx_seq_one_letter_code
_entity_poly.pdbx_strand_id
1 'polypeptide(L)'
;REQQTGVLQLCQNGERFEFTKMQSHIFLEHINQSVEELKQYHTYDLYLLLKEVREARSQTYYGLQLLNKASKTESTLQATADETGGEYEYYTRKAWVIENILLERQGFFPEKITARVLEYMGEQIRKSKKKSMRISKG
;
A
#
# COMPACT_ATOMS: atom_id res chain seq x y z
N ARG A 1 20.44 -4.51 -16.08
CA ARG A 1 20.00 -4.25 -14.69
C ARG A 1 21.04 -3.32 -14.07
N GLU A 2 20.74 -2.03 -13.96
CA GLU A 2 21.62 -1.12 -13.21
C GLU A 2 21.58 -1.54 -11.74
N GLN A 3 22.76 -1.80 -11.18
CA GLN A 3 22.92 -2.18 -9.78
C GLN A 3 22.52 -0.96 -8.93
N GLN A 4 21.49 -1.09 -8.09
CA GLN A 4 21.26 -0.13 -7.01
C GLN A 4 22.43 -0.28 -6.01
N THR A 5 23.47 0.54 -6.18
CA THR A 5 24.72 0.44 -5.41
C THR A 5 24.61 0.95 -3.97
N GLY A 6 23.41 1.39 -3.53
CA GLY A 6 23.23 2.07 -2.24
C GLY A 6 23.88 3.47 -2.17
N VAL A 7 24.50 3.93 -3.26
CA VAL A 7 25.08 5.27 -3.35
C VAL A 7 24.01 6.25 -3.76
N LEU A 8 23.83 7.31 -2.97
CA LEU A 8 22.84 8.35 -3.23
C LEU A 8 23.24 9.13 -4.50
N GLN A 9 22.55 8.89 -5.60
CA GLN A 9 22.79 9.61 -6.85
C GLN A 9 22.10 10.99 -6.81
N LEU A 10 22.83 12.05 -7.18
CA LEU A 10 22.35 13.43 -7.10
C LEU A 10 21.33 13.77 -8.20
N CYS A 11 21.58 13.34 -9.44
CA CYS A 11 20.71 13.55 -10.59
C CYS A 11 20.91 12.47 -11.67
N GLN A 12 19.89 12.28 -12.50
CA GLN A 12 19.95 11.49 -13.74
C GLN A 12 19.49 12.40 -14.89
N ASN A 13 20.34 12.59 -15.90
CA ASN A 13 20.03 13.46 -17.06
C ASN A 13 19.57 14.89 -16.70
N GLY A 14 20.08 15.46 -15.60
CA GLY A 14 19.71 16.79 -15.12
C GLY A 14 18.42 16.83 -14.28
N GLU A 15 17.73 15.71 -14.11
CA GLU A 15 16.55 15.56 -13.25
C GLU A 15 16.89 14.86 -11.92
N ARG A 16 15.97 14.91 -10.95
CA ARG A 16 16.11 14.17 -9.69
C ARG A 16 16.19 12.68 -9.97
N PHE A 17 17.15 11.98 -9.35
CA PHE A 17 17.26 10.53 -9.49
C PHE A 17 16.01 9.83 -8.92
N GLU A 18 15.44 8.90 -9.68
CA GLU A 18 14.28 8.11 -9.27
C GLU A 18 14.74 6.71 -8.83
N PHE A 19 14.83 6.48 -7.52
CA PHE A 19 15.28 5.20 -6.95
C PHE A 19 14.28 4.06 -7.18
N THR A 20 12.98 4.37 -7.15
CA THR A 20 11.89 3.41 -7.28
C THR A 20 10.84 3.98 -8.21
N LYS A 21 10.48 3.23 -9.25
CA LYS A 21 9.47 3.65 -10.21
C LYS A 21 8.08 3.35 -9.69
N MET A 22 7.17 4.30 -9.88
CA MET A 22 5.74 4.06 -9.66
C MET A 22 5.22 3.06 -10.68
N GLN A 23 4.40 2.12 -10.21
CA GLN A 23 3.67 1.20 -11.06
C GLN A 23 2.59 1.95 -11.86
N SER A 24 2.27 1.45 -13.05
CA SER A 24 1.19 2.03 -13.87
C SER A 24 -0.18 1.74 -13.29
N HIS A 25 -0.35 0.55 -12.70
CA HIS A 25 -1.58 0.08 -12.11
C HIS A 25 -1.26 -0.72 -10.83
N ILE A 26 -2.10 -0.54 -9.80
CA ILE A 26 -2.06 -1.30 -8.55
C ILE A 26 -3.42 -1.96 -8.38
N PHE A 27 -3.40 -3.28 -8.20
CA PHE A 27 -4.60 -4.08 -7.95
C PHE A 27 -4.47 -4.80 -6.61
N LEU A 28 -5.60 -5.18 -6.02
CA LEU A 28 -5.65 -5.83 -4.71
C LEU A 28 -4.83 -7.12 -4.69
N GLU A 29 -4.78 -7.87 -5.79
CA GLU A 29 -4.06 -9.13 -5.94
C GLU A 29 -2.55 -8.98 -5.71
N HIS A 30 -2.00 -7.77 -5.84
CA HIS A 30 -0.61 -7.49 -5.50
C HIS A 30 -0.29 -7.75 -4.03
N ILE A 31 -1.27 -7.79 -3.11
CA ILE A 31 -1.02 -8.20 -1.72
C ILE A 31 -0.49 -9.65 -1.62
N ASN A 32 -0.69 -10.46 -2.65
CA ASN A 32 -0.26 -11.86 -2.68
C ASN A 32 1.24 -12.01 -2.95
N GLN A 33 1.92 -10.95 -3.40
CA GLN A 33 3.35 -10.92 -3.66
C GLN A 33 4.19 -11.11 -2.40
N SER A 34 5.46 -11.46 -2.60
CA SER A 34 6.40 -11.64 -1.49
C SER A 34 6.73 -10.29 -0.82
N VAL A 35 7.21 -10.33 0.42
CA VAL A 35 7.63 -9.12 1.14
C VAL A 35 8.75 -8.41 0.38
N GLU A 36 9.68 -9.18 -0.19
CA GLU A 36 10.80 -8.67 -0.98
C GLU A 36 10.34 -7.93 -2.23
N GLU A 37 9.32 -8.44 -2.92
CA GLU A 37 8.69 -7.80 -4.08
C GLU A 37 7.97 -6.51 -3.67
N LEU A 38 7.16 -6.55 -2.61
CA LEU A 38 6.48 -5.37 -2.07
C LEU A 38 7.48 -4.30 -1.60
N LYS A 39 8.64 -4.70 -1.07
CA LYS A 39 9.74 -3.79 -0.74
C LYS A 39 10.36 -3.09 -1.94
N GLN A 40 10.07 -3.52 -3.18
CA GLN A 40 10.47 -2.79 -4.40
C GLN A 40 9.41 -1.80 -4.89
N TYR A 41 8.21 -1.77 -4.28
CA TYR A 41 7.14 -0.89 -4.75
C TYR A 41 7.44 0.56 -4.39
N HIS A 42 7.00 1.53 -5.20
CA HIS A 42 7.13 2.92 -4.79
C HIS A 42 6.27 3.15 -3.53
N THR A 43 6.68 4.05 -2.63
CA THR A 43 5.93 4.28 -1.39
C THR A 43 4.48 4.66 -1.69
N TYR A 44 4.23 5.51 -2.69
CA TYR A 44 2.86 5.81 -3.16
C TYR A 44 2.04 4.57 -3.52
N ASP A 45 2.64 3.58 -4.17
CA ASP A 45 1.95 2.36 -4.60
C ASP A 45 1.59 1.50 -3.38
N LEU A 46 2.44 1.47 -2.36
CA LEU A 46 2.13 0.84 -1.07
C LEU A 46 0.94 1.52 -0.37
N TYR A 47 0.81 2.85 -0.48
CA TYR A 47 -0.36 3.55 0.06
C TYR A 47 -1.65 3.20 -0.68
N LEU A 48 -1.61 3.10 -2.01
CA LEU A 48 -2.73 2.63 -2.82
C LEU A 48 -3.12 1.22 -2.39
N LEU A 49 -2.15 0.31 -2.35
CA LEU A 49 -2.41 -1.08 -1.98
C LEU A 49 -2.92 -1.22 -0.53
N LEU A 50 -2.41 -0.40 0.40
CA LEU A 50 -2.88 -0.36 1.78
C LEU A 50 -4.31 0.15 1.90
N LYS A 51 -4.73 1.09 1.05
CA LYS A 51 -6.14 1.51 0.98
C LYS A 51 -7.02 0.34 0.54
N GLU A 52 -6.68 -0.32 -0.57
CA GLU A 52 -7.48 -1.42 -1.13
C GLU A 52 -7.62 -2.60 -0.14
N VAL A 53 -6.52 -3.01 0.51
CA VAL A 53 -6.58 -4.12 1.48
C VAL A 53 -7.38 -3.76 2.74
N ARG A 54 -7.35 -2.49 3.18
CA ARG A 54 -8.16 -2.02 4.32
C ARG A 54 -9.65 -1.97 3.97
N GLU A 55 -9.98 -1.63 2.73
CA GLU A 55 -11.35 -1.67 2.21
C GLU A 55 -11.86 -3.12 2.12
N ALA A 56 -11.08 -4.03 1.54
CA ALA A 56 -11.40 -5.46 1.49
C ALA A 56 -11.60 -6.05 2.89
N ARG A 57 -10.71 -5.76 3.84
CA ARG A 57 -10.85 -6.16 5.25
C ARG A 57 -12.14 -5.63 5.89
N SER A 58 -12.51 -4.39 5.59
CA SER A 58 -13.72 -3.78 6.16
C SER A 58 -14.99 -4.43 5.60
N GLN A 59 -14.98 -4.79 4.31
CA GLN A 59 -16.07 -5.50 3.66
C GLN A 59 -16.23 -6.92 4.23
N THR A 60 -15.13 -7.68 4.36
CA THR A 60 -15.18 -9.03 4.94
C THR A 60 -15.60 -9.00 6.41
N TYR A 61 -15.17 -8.02 7.19
CA TYR A 61 -15.64 -7.83 8.57
C TYR A 61 -17.15 -7.60 8.65
N TYR A 62 -17.70 -6.73 7.79
CA TYR A 62 -19.14 -6.50 7.75
C TYR A 62 -19.91 -7.75 7.34
N GLY A 63 -19.44 -8.47 6.33
CA GLY A 63 -20.00 -9.76 5.91
C GLY A 63 -19.99 -10.80 7.04
N LEU A 64 -18.86 -10.91 7.75
CA LEU A 64 -18.71 -11.80 8.89
C LEU A 64 -19.69 -11.45 10.03
N GLN A 65 -19.89 -10.16 10.33
CA GLN A 65 -20.86 -9.73 11.34
C GLN A 65 -22.30 -10.10 10.96
N LEU A 66 -22.64 -10.00 9.66
CA LEU A 66 -23.95 -10.38 9.16
C LEU A 66 -24.17 -11.89 9.24
N LEU A 67 -23.19 -12.68 8.78
CA LEU A 67 -23.22 -14.14 8.81
C LEU A 67 -23.29 -14.68 10.24
N ASN A 68 -22.52 -14.13 11.17
CA ASN A 68 -22.56 -14.51 12.58
C ASN A 68 -23.90 -14.21 13.27
N LYS A 69 -24.68 -13.25 12.75
CA LYS A 69 -26.05 -13.01 13.24
C LYS A 69 -27.02 -14.03 12.65
N ALA A 70 -26.89 -14.34 11.36
CA ALA A 70 -27.75 -15.28 10.66
C ALA A 70 -27.51 -16.74 11.09
N SER A 71 -26.26 -17.13 11.36
CA SER A 71 -25.89 -18.50 11.75
C SER A 71 -26.46 -18.93 13.10
N LYS A 72 -26.83 -17.97 13.97
CA LYS A 72 -27.57 -18.23 15.21
C LYS A 72 -28.97 -18.75 14.96
N THR A 73 -29.51 -18.52 13.77
CA THR A 73 -30.85 -18.95 13.35
C THR A 73 -30.77 -20.10 12.35
N GLU A 74 -29.74 -20.14 11.50
CA GLU A 74 -29.54 -21.18 10.49
C GLU A 74 -28.13 -21.79 10.55
N SER A 75 -28.03 -23.03 11.04
CA SER A 75 -26.75 -23.73 11.21
C SER A 75 -26.02 -24.04 9.89
N THR A 76 -26.72 -24.04 8.76
CA THR A 76 -26.15 -24.23 7.41
C THR A 76 -25.20 -23.11 7.01
N LEU A 77 -25.28 -21.94 7.66
CA LEU A 77 -24.43 -20.78 7.37
C LEU A 77 -23.07 -20.82 8.09
N GLN A 78 -22.82 -21.82 8.94
CA GLN A 78 -21.59 -21.90 9.73
C GLN A 78 -20.33 -22.00 8.85
N ALA A 79 -20.35 -22.85 7.82
CA ALA A 79 -19.21 -23.03 6.93
C ALA A 79 -18.84 -21.72 6.19
N THR A 80 -19.84 -20.97 5.74
CA THR A 80 -19.65 -19.66 5.09
C THR A 80 -19.12 -18.61 6.06
N ALA A 81 -19.56 -18.64 7.32
CA ALA A 81 -19.03 -17.76 8.37
C ALA A 81 -17.55 -18.06 8.65
N ASP A 82 -17.16 -19.33 8.70
CA ASP A 82 -15.77 -19.75 8.92
C ASP A 82 -14.86 -19.31 7.76
N GLU A 83 -15.30 -19.50 6.51
CA GLU A 83 -14.58 -19.03 5.31
C GLU A 83 -14.38 -17.51 5.32
N THR A 84 -15.44 -16.75 5.59
CA THR A 84 -15.37 -15.28 5.69
C THR A 84 -14.45 -14.83 6.82
N GLY A 85 -14.41 -15.59 7.93
CA GLY A 85 -13.46 -15.38 9.02
C GLY A 85 -12.01 -15.53 8.56
N GLY A 86 -11.73 -16.56 7.75
CA GLY A 86 -10.42 -16.78 7.13
C GLY A 86 -10.00 -15.62 6.20
N GLU A 87 -10.92 -15.09 5.39
CA GLU A 87 -10.64 -13.93 4.54
C GLU A 87 -10.34 -12.66 5.34
N TYR A 88 -11.09 -12.41 6.43
CA TYR A 88 -10.83 -11.30 7.32
C TYR A 88 -9.44 -11.37 7.95
N GLU A 89 -9.05 -12.55 8.44
CA GLU A 89 -7.70 -12.78 8.96
C GLU A 89 -6.64 -12.57 7.87
N TYR A 90 -6.88 -13.08 6.67
CA TYR A 90 -6.00 -12.95 5.53
C TYR A 90 -5.69 -11.48 5.20
N TYR A 91 -6.73 -10.67 4.98
CA TYR A 91 -6.56 -9.24 4.68
C TYR A 91 -5.93 -8.47 5.84
N THR A 92 -6.21 -8.87 7.08
CA THR A 92 -5.57 -8.27 8.27
C THR A 92 -4.06 -8.49 8.25
N ARG A 93 -3.60 -9.73 8.03
CA ARG A 93 -2.17 -10.05 7.93
C ARG A 93 -1.50 -9.34 6.76
N LYS A 94 -2.17 -9.26 5.61
CA LYS A 94 -1.64 -8.55 4.42
C LYS A 94 -1.52 -7.04 4.63
N ALA A 95 -2.50 -6.42 5.29
CA ALA A 95 -2.40 -5.01 5.67
C ALA A 95 -1.17 -4.74 6.58
N TRP A 96 -0.94 -5.61 7.57
CA TRP A 96 0.19 -5.51 8.49
C TRP A 96 1.55 -5.59 7.80
N VAL A 97 1.69 -6.45 6.78
CA VAL A 97 2.92 -6.53 5.98
C VAL A 97 3.23 -5.17 5.33
N ILE A 98 2.23 -4.55 4.71
CA ILE A 98 2.40 -3.26 4.03
C ILE A 98 2.68 -2.15 5.04
N GLU A 99 1.97 -2.14 6.16
CA GLU A 99 2.18 -1.20 7.27
C GLU A 99 3.62 -1.27 7.80
N ASN A 100 4.17 -2.48 7.99
CA ASN A 100 5.55 -2.67 8.43
C ASN A 100 6.58 -2.16 7.41
N ILE A 101 6.34 -2.37 6.11
CA ILE A 101 7.22 -1.82 5.06
C ILE A 101 7.20 -0.29 5.10
N LEU A 102 6.03 0.34 5.32
CA LEU A 102 5.90 1.79 5.44
C LEU A 102 6.61 2.32 6.70
N LEU A 103 6.47 1.63 7.84
CA LEU A 103 7.19 1.94 9.07
C LEU A 103 8.72 1.84 8.87
N GLU A 104 9.21 0.79 8.21
CA GLU A 104 10.63 0.61 7.91
C GLU A 104 11.17 1.76 7.04
N ARG A 105 10.40 2.24 6.06
CA ARG A 105 10.85 3.26 5.11
C ARG A 105 10.83 4.69 5.64
N GLN A 106 9.81 5.04 6.42
CA GLN A 106 9.54 6.43 6.79
C GLN A 106 9.12 6.64 8.24
N GLY A 107 9.01 5.56 9.03
CA GLY A 107 8.66 5.62 10.45
C GLY A 107 7.19 5.87 10.76
N PHE A 108 6.33 6.00 9.75
CA PHE A 108 4.89 6.19 9.94
C PHE A 108 4.07 5.72 8.74
N PHE A 109 2.76 5.54 8.94
CA PHE A 109 1.72 5.55 7.90
C PHE A 109 0.49 6.25 8.48
N PRO A 110 -0.36 6.90 7.67
CA PRO A 110 -1.56 7.55 8.18
C PRO A 110 -2.62 6.50 8.55
N GLU A 111 -3.37 6.81 9.61
CA GLU A 111 -4.50 6.02 10.05
C GLU A 111 -5.57 5.89 8.94
N LYS A 112 -5.83 6.99 8.21
CA LYS A 112 -6.79 7.05 7.10
C LYS A 112 -6.10 7.42 5.79
N ILE A 113 -6.32 6.61 4.75
CA ILE A 113 -5.84 6.87 3.38
C ILE A 113 -7.05 7.22 2.53
N THR A 114 -7.36 8.51 2.45
CA THR A 114 -8.49 8.99 1.62
C THR A 114 -8.03 9.31 0.20
N ALA A 115 -8.97 9.40 -0.74
CA ALA A 115 -8.68 9.85 -2.10
C ALA A 115 -7.95 11.20 -2.12
N ARG A 116 -8.32 12.14 -1.24
CA ARG A 116 -7.67 13.45 -1.11
C ARG A 116 -6.21 13.34 -0.65
N VAL A 117 -5.89 12.41 0.26
CA VAL A 117 -4.50 12.17 0.70
C VAL A 117 -3.67 11.64 -0.48
N LEU A 118 -4.21 10.68 -1.23
CA LEU A 118 -3.54 10.09 -2.39
C LEU A 118 -3.36 11.11 -3.53
N GLU A 119 -4.36 11.95 -3.78
CA GLU A 119 -4.27 13.04 -4.77
C GLU A 119 -3.17 14.02 -4.37
N TYR A 120 -3.17 14.49 -3.12
CA TYR A 120 -2.16 15.39 -2.60
C TYR A 120 -0.75 14.80 -2.73
N MET A 121 -0.55 13.54 -2.32
CA MET A 121 0.73 12.85 -2.45
C MET A 121 1.18 12.76 -3.91
N GLY A 122 0.28 12.38 -4.83
CA GLY A 122 0.57 12.31 -6.26
C GLY A 122 0.98 13.66 -6.83
N GLU A 123 0.34 14.75 -6.41
CA GLU A 123 0.78 16.10 -6.76
C GLU A 123 2.17 16.44 -6.24
N GLN A 124 2.45 16.14 -4.96
CA GLN A 124 3.75 16.43 -4.37
C GLN A 124 4.87 15.65 -5.08
N ILE A 125 4.63 14.40 -5.45
CA ILE A 125 5.57 13.58 -6.24
C ILE A 125 5.83 14.23 -7.60
N ARG A 126 4.79 14.68 -8.30
CA ARG A 126 4.94 15.36 -9.60
C ARG A 126 5.72 16.68 -9.48
N LYS A 127 5.43 17.46 -8.43
CA LYS A 127 6.09 18.75 -8.14
C LYS A 127 7.55 18.53 -7.78
N SER A 128 7.86 17.53 -6.95
CA SER A 128 9.23 17.26 -6.50
C SER A 128 10.12 16.73 -7.62
N LYS A 129 9.60 15.86 -8.49
CA LYS A 129 10.32 15.36 -9.67
C LYS A 129 10.75 16.48 -10.63
N LYS A 130 9.86 17.45 -10.88
CA LYS A 130 10.14 18.60 -11.78
C LYS A 130 11.03 19.68 -11.16
N LYS A 131 11.36 19.60 -9.87
CA LYS A 131 12.11 20.65 -9.18
C LYS A 131 13.61 20.53 -9.48
N SER A 132 14.08 21.34 -10.43
CA SER A 132 15.51 21.48 -10.76
C SER A 132 16.33 21.94 -9.56
N MET A 133 17.57 21.46 -9.48
CA MET A 133 18.53 21.95 -8.50
C MET A 133 18.91 23.40 -8.84
N ARG A 134 18.72 24.33 -7.91
CA ARG A 134 19.19 25.72 -8.04
C ARG A 134 20.28 25.96 -7.00
N ILE A 135 21.48 26.31 -7.46
CA ILE A 135 22.61 26.68 -6.61
C ILE A 135 22.81 28.18 -6.78
N SER A 136 22.50 28.96 -5.75
CA SER A 136 22.87 30.38 -5.71
C SER A 136 24.27 30.47 -5.14
N LYS A 137 25.21 31.06 -5.89
CA LYS A 137 26.46 31.54 -5.29
C LYS A 137 26.08 32.84 -4.57
N GLY A 138 26.26 32.86 -3.25
CA GLY A 138 26.16 34.08 -2.46
C GLY A 138 27.25 35.07 -2.85
#